data_AF-I3KDU8-F1
#
_entry.id   AF-I3KDU8-F1
#
_cell.length_a   1.000
_cell.length_b   1.000
_cell.length_c   1.000
_cell.angle_alpha   90.00
_cell.angle_beta   90.00
_cell.angle_gamma   90.00
#
_symmetry.space_group_name_H-M   'P 1'
#
loop_
_entity.id
_entity.type
_entity.pdbx_description
1 polymer ?
#
loop_
_entity_poly.entity_id
_entity_poly.type
_entity_poly.pdbx_seq_one_letter_code
_entity_poly.pdbx_strand_id
1 'polypeptide(L)'
;MDQQDTLILQNFQEVLQADCLLLFCLFLFCSEENVWKLCDYVRKQRTAPLKHLFVIFISNETRTVPLWKQKSGHGDLPVIWDYHVILLQADQSDCLVYDLDSTLSFPCSLKLYAAQALRSESDIRPEYHRKFRVVPVDSFLLNFASDRSHMRNSDGSWKMPPPTYAPICTAGHMTSQLLACTLIVVQPKTIYVMNILII
;
A
#
# COMPACT_ATOMS: atom_id res chain seq x y z
N MET A 1 -0.19 -27.85 3.01
CA MET A 1 -0.41 -26.57 3.71
C MET A 1 -0.56 -26.93 5.17
N ASP A 2 0.44 -26.61 5.98
CA ASP A 2 0.56 -27.14 7.33
C ASP A 2 -0.37 -26.39 8.31
N GLN A 3 -0.90 -27.07 9.33
CA GLN A 3 -1.84 -26.45 10.29
C GLN A 3 -1.21 -25.25 11.02
N GLN A 4 0.12 -25.23 11.14
CA GLN A 4 0.91 -24.16 11.75
C GLN A 4 0.81 -22.83 10.96
N ASP A 5 0.82 -22.87 9.63
CA ASP A 5 0.78 -21.69 8.76
C ASP A 5 -0.60 -20.99 8.81
N THR A 6 -1.65 -21.78 9.01
CA THR A 6 -3.03 -21.28 9.12
C THR A 6 -3.27 -20.58 10.46
N LEU A 7 -2.66 -21.09 11.53
CA LEU A 7 -2.68 -20.48 12.87
C LEU A 7 -1.91 -19.16 12.93
N ILE A 8 -0.80 -19.03 12.19
CA ILE A 8 -0.03 -17.77 12.08
C ILE A 8 -0.85 -16.69 11.36
N LEU A 9 -1.60 -17.06 10.31
CA LEU A 9 -2.47 -16.13 9.56
C LEU A 9 -3.73 -15.72 10.34
N GLN A 10 -4.34 -16.62 11.11
CA GLN A 10 -5.45 -16.28 12.01
C GLN A 10 -4.99 -15.35 13.15
N ASN A 11 -3.80 -15.62 13.73
CA ASN A 11 -3.17 -14.70 14.68
C ASN A 11 -2.76 -13.36 14.04
N PHE A 12 -2.46 -13.34 12.73
CA PHE A 12 -2.20 -12.09 12.00
C PHE A 12 -3.46 -11.22 11.95
N GLN A 13 -4.64 -11.80 11.72
CA GLN A 13 -5.92 -11.08 11.76
C GLN A 13 -6.24 -10.59 13.18
N GLU A 14 -6.18 -11.45 14.20
CA GLU A 14 -6.55 -11.06 15.56
C GLU A 14 -5.59 -10.06 16.20
N VAL A 15 -4.28 -10.19 15.97
CA VAL A 15 -3.29 -9.26 16.54
C VAL A 15 -3.29 -7.93 15.79
N LEU A 16 -3.54 -7.89 14.47
CA LEU A 16 -3.80 -6.64 13.78
C LEU A 16 -5.13 -6.02 14.24
N GLN A 17 -6.18 -6.81 14.49
CA GLN A 17 -7.44 -6.26 15.00
C GLN A 17 -7.30 -5.70 16.43
N ALA A 18 -6.51 -6.36 17.29
CA ALA A 18 -6.36 -5.99 18.70
C ALA A 18 -5.34 -4.85 18.93
N ASP A 19 -4.19 -4.87 18.24
CA ASP A 19 -3.16 -3.83 18.37
C ASP A 19 -3.37 -2.66 17.39
N CYS A 20 -4.08 -2.84 16.27
CA CYS A 20 -4.53 -1.70 15.44
C CYS A 20 -5.74 -0.96 16.03
N LEU A 21 -6.37 -1.40 17.11
CA LEU A 21 -7.37 -0.56 17.80
C LEU A 21 -6.74 0.73 18.38
N LEU A 22 -5.45 0.71 18.72
CA LEU A 22 -4.68 1.92 19.03
C LEU A 22 -4.22 2.70 17.78
N LEU A 23 -4.22 2.05 16.61
CA LEU A 23 -3.99 2.66 15.31
C LEU A 23 -5.28 3.22 14.68
N PHE A 24 -6.45 2.93 15.27
CA PHE A 24 -7.76 3.29 14.71
C PHE A 24 -8.07 4.79 14.75
N CYS A 25 -7.32 5.57 15.54
CA CYS A 25 -7.41 7.04 15.55
C CYS A 25 -6.55 7.72 14.46
N LEU A 26 -5.78 6.97 13.66
CA LEU A 26 -4.78 7.51 12.71
C LEU A 26 -5.17 7.37 11.22
N PHE A 27 -6.39 6.90 10.95
CA PHE A 27 -6.76 6.23 9.70
C PHE A 27 -6.71 7.02 8.38
N LEU A 28 -6.30 8.29 8.33
CA LEU A 28 -6.49 9.08 7.09
C LEU A 28 -5.36 10.03 6.74
N PHE A 29 -4.22 9.98 7.44
CA PHE A 29 -3.19 10.99 7.22
C PHE A 29 -2.24 10.66 6.06
N CYS A 30 -1.69 9.44 5.96
CA CYS A 30 -0.77 9.03 4.91
C CYS A 30 -0.80 7.51 4.73
N SER A 31 -1.25 7.01 3.57
CA SER A 31 -1.25 5.56 3.29
C SER A 31 0.17 4.98 3.34
N GLU A 32 1.21 5.76 3.00
CA GLU A 32 2.59 5.30 3.02
C GLU A 32 3.15 5.08 4.43
N GLU A 33 2.79 5.91 5.42
CA GLU A 33 3.25 5.73 6.81
C GLU A 33 2.54 4.54 7.47
N ASN A 34 1.27 4.33 7.12
CA ASN A 34 0.50 3.16 7.56
C ASN A 34 1.14 1.86 7.04
N VAL A 35 1.50 1.82 5.76
CA VAL A 35 2.19 0.66 5.17
C VAL A 35 3.59 0.49 5.74
N TRP A 36 4.33 1.58 6.03
CA TRP A 36 5.63 1.49 6.69
C TRP A 36 5.53 0.82 8.06
N LYS A 37 4.54 1.21 8.87
CA LYS A 37 4.30 0.58 10.18
C LYS A 37 3.90 -0.88 10.06
N LEU A 38 3.06 -1.21 9.08
CA LEU A 38 2.71 -2.60 8.81
C LEU A 38 3.97 -3.43 8.45
N CYS A 39 4.85 -2.88 7.61
CA CYS A 39 6.12 -3.52 7.28
C CYS A 39 7.02 -3.70 8.51
N ASP A 40 7.14 -2.66 9.35
CA ASP A 40 7.96 -2.70 10.57
C ASP A 40 7.41 -3.71 11.58
N TYR A 41 6.09 -3.82 11.70
CA TYR A 41 5.42 -4.83 12.50
C TYR A 41 5.73 -6.25 12.01
N VAL A 42 5.57 -6.53 10.71
CA VAL A 42 5.89 -7.84 10.13
C VAL A 42 7.35 -8.20 10.35
N ARG A 43 8.27 -7.24 10.18
CA ARG A 43 9.70 -7.43 10.47
C ARG A 43 9.96 -7.81 11.93
N LYS A 44 9.35 -7.09 12.88
CA LYS A 44 9.54 -7.32 14.33
C LYS A 44 8.97 -8.65 14.78
N GLN A 45 7.77 -8.99 14.32
CA GLN A 45 7.07 -10.22 14.71
C GLN A 45 7.49 -11.44 13.89
N ARG A 46 8.25 -11.25 12.80
CA ARG A 46 8.72 -12.31 11.88
C ARG A 46 7.57 -13.16 11.32
N THR A 47 6.42 -12.54 11.09
CA THR A 47 5.20 -13.23 10.62
C THR A 47 5.30 -13.68 9.16
N ALA A 48 6.16 -13.05 8.37
CA ALA A 48 6.44 -13.44 6.99
C ALA A 48 7.89 -13.09 6.58
N PRO A 49 8.51 -13.83 5.64
CA PRO A 49 9.82 -13.48 5.10
C PRO A 49 9.76 -12.15 4.31
N LEU A 50 10.58 -11.15 4.70
CA LEU A 50 10.60 -9.84 4.04
C LEU A 50 10.91 -9.89 2.54
N LYS A 51 11.67 -10.89 2.09
CA LYS A 51 11.99 -11.13 0.67
C LYS A 51 10.77 -11.38 -0.22
N HIS A 52 9.63 -11.72 0.37
CA HIS A 52 8.37 -11.97 -0.33
C HIS A 52 7.41 -10.78 -0.22
N LEU A 53 7.84 -9.68 0.40
CA LEU A 53 7.00 -8.53 0.68
C LEU A 53 7.45 -7.32 -0.14
N PHE A 54 6.46 -6.64 -0.73
CA PHE A 54 6.67 -5.47 -1.57
C PHE A 54 5.66 -4.37 -1.22
N VAL A 55 6.15 -3.16 -1.05
CA VAL A 55 5.32 -1.96 -0.98
C VAL A 55 5.02 -1.49 -2.39
N ILE A 56 3.75 -1.26 -2.69
CA ILE A 56 3.30 -0.81 -4.00
C ILE A 56 2.68 0.57 -3.88
N PHE A 57 3.31 1.54 -4.54
CA PHE A 57 2.73 2.86 -4.77
C PHE A 57 1.89 2.83 -6.05
N ILE A 58 0.69 3.36 -5.99
CA ILE A 58 -0.27 3.45 -7.09
C ILE A 58 -0.50 4.93 -7.38
N SER A 59 -0.14 5.39 -8.57
CA SER A 59 -0.34 6.79 -8.98
C SER A 59 -0.28 6.89 -10.51
N ASN A 60 -0.27 8.10 -11.06
CA ASN A 60 -0.06 8.39 -12.48
C ASN A 60 0.44 9.83 -12.67
N GLU A 61 0.67 10.23 -13.92
CA GLU A 61 1.18 11.56 -14.27
C GLU A 61 0.34 12.70 -13.71
N THR A 62 -0.98 12.53 -13.72
CA THR A 62 -1.94 13.57 -13.32
C THR A 62 -2.29 13.51 -11.84
N ARG A 63 -1.77 12.52 -11.09
CA ARG A 63 -2.12 12.26 -9.68
C ARG A 63 -3.64 12.17 -9.50
N THR A 64 -4.26 11.36 -10.34
CA THR A 64 -5.70 11.09 -10.29
C THR A 64 -5.90 9.62 -10.64
N VAL A 65 -5.82 8.74 -9.64
CA VAL A 65 -6.03 7.30 -9.81
C VAL A 65 -7.30 6.85 -9.09
N PRO A 66 -8.25 6.21 -9.80
CA PRO A 66 -9.46 5.70 -9.18
C PRO A 66 -9.18 4.36 -8.49
N LEU A 67 -9.63 4.22 -7.24
CA LEU A 67 -9.68 2.95 -6.52
C LEU A 67 -11.09 2.71 -5.97
N TRP A 68 -11.64 1.54 -6.28
CA TRP A 68 -12.92 1.09 -5.76
C TRP A 68 -12.77 0.38 -4.43
N LYS A 69 -13.91 0.17 -3.76
CA LYS A 69 -13.99 -0.55 -2.48
C LYS A 69 -13.10 0.09 -1.42
N GLN A 70 -13.08 1.42 -1.34
CA GLN A 70 -12.33 2.19 -0.35
C GLN A 70 -13.27 2.66 0.78
N LYS A 71 -12.79 2.70 2.03
CA LYS A 71 -13.57 3.06 3.22
C LYS A 71 -14.11 4.49 3.18
N SER A 72 -13.36 5.41 2.56
CA SER A 72 -13.77 6.80 2.33
C SER A 72 -14.68 6.97 1.10
N GLY A 73 -14.95 5.89 0.36
CA GLY A 73 -15.82 5.91 -0.81
C GLY A 73 -17.31 5.88 -0.45
N HIS A 74 -18.14 6.27 -1.42
CA HIS A 74 -19.59 6.25 -1.31
C HIS A 74 -20.19 5.29 -2.34
N GLY A 75 -20.83 4.21 -1.86
CA GLY A 75 -21.45 3.20 -2.70
C GLY A 75 -20.44 2.49 -3.62
N ASP A 76 -20.75 2.43 -4.92
CA ASP A 76 -19.89 1.79 -5.92
C ASP A 76 -19.00 2.78 -6.71
N LEU A 77 -18.92 4.04 -6.27
CA LEU A 77 -18.01 5.02 -6.86
C LEU A 77 -16.58 4.81 -6.37
N PRO A 78 -15.56 5.07 -7.21
CA PRO A 78 -14.17 5.05 -6.78
C PRO A 78 -13.84 6.28 -5.93
N VAL A 79 -12.85 6.13 -5.04
CA VAL A 79 -12.11 7.26 -4.49
C VAL A 79 -11.01 7.63 -5.46
N ILE A 80 -10.85 8.93 -5.74
CA ILE A 80 -9.78 9.44 -6.59
C ILE A 80 -8.61 9.84 -5.69
N TRP A 81 -7.51 9.11 -5.81
CA TRP A 81 -6.29 9.37 -5.04
C TRP A 81 -5.28 10.13 -5.89
N ASP A 82 -4.46 10.95 -5.25
CA ASP A 82 -3.22 11.47 -5.84
C ASP A 82 -2.16 10.37 -5.93
N TYR A 83 -2.02 9.60 -4.86
CA TYR A 83 -1.41 8.28 -4.86
C TYR A 83 -1.99 7.42 -3.74
N HIS A 84 -1.86 6.11 -3.84
CA HIS A 84 -2.20 5.16 -2.79
C HIS A 84 -1.06 4.17 -2.54
N VAL A 85 -0.95 3.64 -1.32
CA VAL A 85 0.09 2.67 -0.97
C VAL A 85 -0.51 1.43 -0.33
N ILE A 86 -0.11 0.27 -0.85
CA ILE A 86 -0.52 -1.05 -0.34
C ILE A 86 0.72 -1.92 -0.10
N LEU A 87 0.56 -2.96 0.71
CA LEU A 87 1.55 -4.02 0.86
C LEU A 87 1.10 -5.27 0.09
N LEU A 88 2.01 -5.86 -0.68
CA LEU A 88 1.83 -7.12 -1.39
C LEU A 88 2.74 -8.18 -0.77
N GLN A 89 2.18 -9.36 -0.48
CA GLN A 89 2.93 -10.57 -0.21
C GLN A 89 2.85 -11.49 -1.42
N ALA A 90 3.99 -11.76 -2.04
CA ALA A 90 4.13 -12.68 -3.14
C ALA A 90 4.54 -14.07 -2.61
N ASP A 91 3.63 -15.04 -2.70
CA ASP A 91 3.95 -16.45 -2.45
C ASP A 91 3.85 -17.26 -3.75
N GLN A 92 4.36 -18.49 -3.74
CA GLN A 92 4.43 -19.35 -4.92
C GLN A 92 3.04 -19.74 -5.46
N SER A 93 2.04 -19.84 -4.59
CA SER A 93 0.68 -20.26 -4.96
C SER A 93 -0.32 -19.11 -5.02
N ASP A 94 -0.23 -18.15 -4.08
CA ASP A 94 -1.22 -17.08 -3.95
C ASP A 94 -0.56 -15.78 -3.45
N CYS A 95 -0.85 -14.68 -4.14
CA CYS A 95 -0.44 -13.34 -3.69
C CYS A 95 -1.53 -12.70 -2.83
N LEU A 96 -1.14 -12.09 -1.71
CA LEU A 96 -2.02 -11.37 -0.79
C LEU A 96 -1.78 -9.86 -0.84
N VAL A 97 -2.86 -9.10 -0.77
CA VAL A 97 -2.85 -7.63 -0.71
C VAL A 97 -3.35 -7.18 0.66
N TYR A 98 -2.60 -6.28 1.27
CA TYR A 98 -2.92 -5.59 2.51
C TYR A 98 -3.14 -4.11 2.18
N ASP A 99 -4.41 -3.72 2.12
CA ASP A 99 -4.84 -2.34 1.92
C ASP A 99 -5.69 -1.93 3.13
N LEU A 100 -5.13 -1.05 3.96
CA LEU A 100 -5.77 -0.59 5.20
C LEU A 100 -6.97 0.32 4.93
N ASP A 101 -7.08 0.88 3.72
CA ASP A 101 -8.17 1.75 3.30
C ASP A 101 -9.25 0.99 2.52
N SER A 102 -9.07 -0.31 2.28
CA SER A 102 -10.06 -1.13 1.59
C SER A 102 -11.24 -1.55 2.48
N THR A 103 -12.38 -1.74 1.85
CA THR A 103 -13.59 -2.41 2.38
C THR A 103 -13.61 -3.90 2.06
N LEU A 104 -12.66 -4.39 1.25
CA LEU A 104 -12.45 -5.82 1.04
C LEU A 104 -11.88 -6.48 2.32
N SER A 105 -11.81 -7.81 2.32
CA SER A 105 -11.17 -8.53 3.42
C SER A 105 -9.72 -8.09 3.60
N PHE A 106 -9.22 -8.14 4.83
CA PHE A 106 -7.85 -7.79 5.15
C PHE A 106 -7.13 -8.99 5.79
N PRO A 107 -6.10 -9.57 5.13
CA PRO A 107 -5.76 -9.37 3.72
C PRO A 107 -6.84 -9.91 2.75
N CYS A 108 -6.70 -9.60 1.47
CA CYS A 108 -7.43 -10.25 0.39
C CYS A 108 -6.48 -10.82 -0.68
N SER A 109 -6.97 -11.70 -1.54
CA SER A 109 -6.16 -12.20 -2.66
C SER A 109 -5.94 -11.11 -3.71
N LEU A 110 -4.77 -11.11 -4.36
CA LEU A 110 -4.45 -10.18 -5.44
C LEU A 110 -5.49 -10.25 -6.56
N LYS A 111 -6.00 -11.45 -6.87
CA LYS A 111 -7.06 -11.64 -7.87
C LYS A 111 -8.34 -10.91 -7.48
N LEU A 112 -8.75 -10.99 -6.22
CA LEU A 112 -9.94 -10.28 -5.72
C LEU A 112 -9.73 -8.76 -5.74
N TYR A 113 -8.57 -8.30 -5.26
CA TYR A 113 -8.21 -6.88 -5.24
C TYR A 113 -8.18 -6.29 -6.66
N ALA A 114 -7.54 -6.99 -7.60
CA ALA A 114 -7.49 -6.59 -9.00
C ALA A 114 -8.87 -6.51 -9.64
N ALA A 115 -9.74 -7.49 -9.37
CA ALA A 115 -11.08 -7.52 -9.96
C ALA A 115 -12.01 -6.44 -9.39
N GLN A 116 -11.94 -6.16 -8.08
CA GLN A 116 -12.94 -5.32 -7.42
C GLN A 116 -12.46 -3.91 -7.07
N ALA A 117 -11.20 -3.76 -6.64
CA ALA A 117 -10.64 -2.48 -6.20
C ALA A 117 -9.92 -1.75 -7.35
N LEU A 118 -9.12 -2.48 -8.16
CA LEU A 118 -8.45 -1.89 -9.32
C LEU A 118 -9.39 -1.81 -10.53
N ARG A 119 -10.10 -2.90 -10.83
CA ARG A 119 -10.87 -3.09 -12.08
C ARG A 119 -10.00 -2.95 -13.34
N SER A 120 -10.60 -3.16 -14.52
CA SER A 120 -9.87 -3.11 -15.79
C SER A 120 -9.49 -1.67 -16.17
N GLU A 121 -8.29 -1.48 -16.74
CA GLU A 121 -7.88 -0.21 -17.36
C GLU A 121 -8.73 0.12 -18.60
N SER A 122 -9.36 -0.88 -19.23
CA SER A 122 -10.28 -0.67 -20.37
C SER A 122 -11.55 0.11 -19.99
N ASP A 123 -11.91 0.07 -18.71
CA ASP A 123 -13.17 0.64 -18.21
C ASP A 123 -12.98 2.07 -17.71
N ILE A 124 -11.73 2.58 -17.77
CA ILE A 124 -11.37 3.93 -17.33
C ILE A 124 -10.69 4.70 -18.45
N ARG A 125 -10.87 6.02 -18.42
CA ARG A 125 -10.27 6.90 -19.42
C ARG A 125 -8.72 6.87 -19.27
N PRO A 126 -7.95 6.94 -20.37
CA PRO A 126 -6.49 6.80 -20.36
C PRO A 126 -5.76 7.73 -19.38
N GLU A 127 -6.25 8.95 -19.15
CA GLU A 127 -5.66 9.89 -18.19
C GLU A 127 -5.75 9.40 -16.73
N TYR A 128 -6.61 8.43 -16.43
CA TYR A 128 -6.77 7.85 -15.10
C TYR A 128 -6.05 6.50 -14.97
N HIS A 129 -5.34 6.05 -16.00
CA HIS A 129 -4.67 4.76 -15.99
C HIS A 129 -3.65 4.69 -14.86
N ARG A 130 -3.70 3.59 -14.09
CA ARG A 130 -2.86 3.45 -12.90
C ARG A 130 -1.49 2.93 -13.26
N LYS A 131 -0.47 3.50 -12.61
CA LYS A 131 0.91 3.02 -12.63
C LYS A 131 1.29 2.56 -11.24
N PHE A 132 2.11 1.52 -11.20
CA PHE A 132 2.51 0.82 -9.99
C PHE A 132 4.02 0.92 -9.80
N ARG A 133 4.47 1.44 -8.68
CA ARG A 133 5.88 1.40 -8.30
C ARG A 133 6.04 0.41 -7.16
N VAL A 134 6.67 -0.72 -7.47
CA VAL A 134 6.91 -1.82 -6.54
C VAL A 134 8.29 -1.67 -5.91
N VAL A 135 8.34 -1.72 -4.58
CA VAL A 135 9.53 -1.49 -3.75
C VAL A 135 9.68 -2.66 -2.77
N PRO A 136 10.83 -3.36 -2.73
CA PRO A 136 11.10 -4.37 -1.71
C PRO A 136 10.98 -3.80 -0.28
N VAL A 137 10.37 -4.54 0.64
CA VAL A 137 10.11 -4.04 2.01
C VAL A 137 11.37 -3.71 2.78
N ASP A 138 12.44 -4.47 2.62
CA ASP A 138 13.74 -4.19 3.23
C ASP A 138 14.29 -2.82 2.78
N SER A 139 14.22 -2.55 1.48
CA SER A 139 14.58 -1.26 0.89
C SER A 139 13.67 -0.14 1.38
N PHE A 140 12.36 -0.40 1.50
CA PHE A 140 11.41 0.59 2.00
C PHE A 140 11.68 0.96 3.47
N LEU A 141 11.86 -0.04 4.33
CA LEU A 141 12.15 0.17 5.75
C LEU A 141 13.51 0.86 5.98
N LEU A 142 14.49 0.65 5.10
CA LEU A 142 15.81 1.25 5.21
C LEU A 142 15.85 2.71 4.74
N ASN A 143 15.06 3.07 3.72
CA ASN A 143 15.24 4.33 2.98
C ASN A 143 14.04 5.27 3.01
N PHE A 144 12.86 4.83 3.46
CA PHE A 144 11.69 5.69 3.47
C PHE A 144 11.80 6.79 4.53
N ALA A 145 11.57 8.04 4.11
CA ALA A 145 11.43 9.17 5.00
C ALA A 145 10.29 10.09 4.52
N SER A 146 9.54 10.65 5.46
CA SER A 146 8.49 11.64 5.20
C SER A 146 8.54 12.72 6.28
N ASP A 147 8.62 13.98 5.85
CA ASP A 147 8.46 15.15 6.73
C ASP A 147 6.99 15.62 6.81
N ARG A 148 6.08 14.90 6.12
CA ARG A 148 4.64 15.17 6.02
C ARG A 148 4.29 16.51 5.35
N SER A 149 5.26 17.23 4.77
CA SER A 149 5.03 18.55 4.19
C SER A 149 3.96 18.55 3.09
N HIS A 150 3.85 17.47 2.32
CA HIS A 150 2.85 17.32 1.25
C HIS A 150 1.39 17.24 1.77
N MET A 151 1.20 16.94 3.06
CA MET A 151 -0.09 16.95 3.74
C MET A 151 -0.47 18.32 4.30
N ARG A 152 0.37 19.35 4.09
CA ARG A 152 0.04 20.74 4.43
C ARG A 152 -0.63 21.45 3.25
N ASN A 153 -1.62 22.26 3.56
CA ASN A 153 -2.19 23.24 2.65
C ASN A 153 -1.23 24.43 2.49
N SER A 154 -1.47 25.27 1.49
CA SER A 154 -0.67 26.47 1.23
C SER A 154 -0.68 27.49 2.38
N ASP A 155 -1.74 27.48 3.21
CA ASP A 155 -1.87 28.32 4.41
C ASP A 155 -1.17 27.71 5.64
N GLY A 156 -0.55 26.53 5.51
CA GLY A 156 0.14 25.82 6.58
C GLY A 156 -0.77 24.93 7.45
N SER A 157 -2.09 24.94 7.22
CA SER A 157 -3.02 24.02 7.87
C SER A 157 -2.83 22.59 7.36
N TRP A 158 -3.25 21.59 8.13
CA TRP A 158 -3.16 20.19 7.71
C TRP A 158 -4.40 19.78 6.92
N LYS A 159 -4.21 19.07 5.80
CA LYS A 159 -5.31 18.45 5.02
C LYS A 159 -6.11 17.45 5.85
N MET A 160 -5.41 16.70 6.72
CA MET A 160 -5.97 15.78 7.71
C MET A 160 -5.14 15.88 8.99
N PRO A 161 -5.62 15.49 10.19
CA PRO A 161 -4.80 15.55 11.40
C PRO A 161 -3.57 14.63 11.31
N PRO A 162 -2.34 15.15 11.55
CA PRO A 162 -1.13 14.33 11.49
C PRO A 162 -1.07 13.33 12.65
N PRO A 163 -0.34 12.22 12.47
CA PRO A 163 -0.03 11.34 13.57
C PRO A 163 0.72 12.02 14.71
N THR A 164 0.44 11.54 15.93
CA THR A 164 1.09 12.03 17.16
C THR A 164 2.55 11.60 17.31
N TYR A 165 2.97 10.54 16.61
CA TYR A 165 4.37 10.12 16.58
C TYR A 165 5.18 10.99 15.61
N ALA A 166 6.48 11.12 15.89
CA ALA A 166 7.41 11.88 15.07
C ALA A 166 7.42 11.40 13.60
N PRO A 167 7.69 12.28 12.61
CA PRO A 167 7.80 11.86 11.22
C PRO A 167 8.82 10.73 11.03
N ILE A 168 8.55 9.85 10.08
CA ILE A 168 9.42 8.70 9.81
C ILE A 168 10.70 9.22 9.13
N CYS A 169 11.84 8.98 9.76
CA CYS A 169 13.17 9.28 9.22
C CYS A 169 14.06 8.06 9.40
N THR A 170 14.57 7.49 8.31
CA THR A 170 15.51 6.36 8.35
C THR A 170 16.95 6.82 8.13
N ALA A 171 17.93 6.00 8.51
CA ALA A 171 19.35 6.35 8.44
C ALA A 171 19.90 6.53 7.02
N GLY A 172 19.18 6.08 5.98
CA GLY A 172 19.60 6.03 4.58
C GLY A 172 19.57 7.35 3.80
N HIS A 173 19.89 8.49 4.43
CA HIS A 173 19.93 9.85 3.87
C HIS A 173 18.62 10.67 3.82
N MET A 174 18.79 11.93 4.20
CA MET A 174 17.85 13.05 4.15
C MET A 174 17.62 13.47 2.70
N THR A 175 16.57 12.99 2.05
CA THR A 175 15.84 13.60 0.92
C THR A 175 14.79 12.59 0.44
N SER A 176 13.61 13.05 0.00
CA SER A 176 12.61 12.18 -0.60
C SER A 176 13.20 11.48 -1.84
N GLN A 177 13.60 10.21 -1.72
CA GLN A 177 14.28 9.52 -2.81
C GLN A 177 13.49 8.32 -3.33
N LEU A 178 13.38 8.30 -4.66
CA LEU A 178 12.80 7.23 -5.46
C LEU A 178 13.69 5.97 -5.40
N LEU A 179 13.35 5.03 -4.52
CA LEU A 179 13.67 3.59 -4.65
C LEU A 179 13.28 3.03 -6.03
N ALA A 180 14.21 2.29 -6.64
CA ALA A 180 14.13 1.71 -7.97
C ALA A 180 12.83 0.92 -8.24
N CYS A 181 12.30 1.09 -9.45
CA CYS A 181 10.96 0.70 -9.88
C CYS A 181 10.89 -0.70 -10.49
N THR A 182 9.82 -1.44 -10.19
CA THR A 182 9.24 -2.45 -11.10
C THR A 182 7.78 -2.06 -11.34
N LEU A 183 7.36 -1.89 -12.60
CA LEU A 183 5.97 -1.64 -12.99
C LEU A 183 5.28 -2.98 -13.21
N ILE A 184 4.19 -3.24 -12.50
CA ILE A 184 3.31 -4.37 -12.77
C ILE A 184 2.11 -3.87 -13.57
N VAL A 185 1.99 -4.28 -14.83
CA VAL A 185 0.75 -4.10 -15.59
C VAL A 185 -0.16 -5.27 -15.26
N VAL A 186 -1.27 -5.01 -14.56
CA VAL A 186 -2.30 -6.02 -14.28
C VAL A 186 -3.24 -6.11 -15.48
N GLN A 187 -3.06 -7.13 -16.32
CA GLN A 187 -4.05 -7.51 -17.34
C GLN A 187 -4.83 -8.75 -16.89
N PRO A 188 -6.08 -8.95 -17.35
CA PRO A 188 -7.02 -9.96 -16.81
C PRO A 188 -6.56 -11.43 -16.86
N LYS A 189 -5.40 -11.74 -17.46
CA LYS A 189 -4.87 -13.11 -17.56
C LYS A 189 -3.35 -13.26 -17.35
N THR A 190 -2.60 -12.19 -17.10
CA THR A 190 -1.12 -12.27 -17.01
C THR A 190 -0.55 -11.10 -16.21
N ILE A 191 0.35 -11.40 -15.26
CA ILE A 191 1.23 -10.42 -14.61
C ILE A 191 2.49 -10.34 -15.48
N TYR A 192 2.68 -9.23 -16.20
CA TYR A 192 3.94 -8.98 -16.91
C TYR A 192 4.90 -8.23 -15.99
N VAL A 193 6.01 -8.87 -15.65
CA VAL A 193 7.18 -8.20 -15.07
C VAL A 193 8.02 -7.71 -16.25
N MET A 194 7.87 -6.44 -16.62
CA MET A 194 8.72 -5.81 -17.64
C MET A 194 9.63 -4.77 -17.02
N ASN A 195 10.93 -4.89 -17.29
CA ASN A 195 11.93 -3.89 -16.93
C ASN A 195 11.74 -2.68 -17.86
N ILE A 196 11.15 -1.60 -17.35
CA ILE A 196 11.05 -0.33 -18.08
C ILE A 196 11.52 0.80 -17.18
N LEU A 197 12.48 1.56 -17.69
CA LEU A 197 13.02 2.78 -17.10
C LEU A 197 11.97 3.90 -17.22
N ILE A 198 11.56 4.51 -16.10
CA ILE A 198 10.81 5.77 -16.12
C ILE A 198 11.54 6.76 -15.22
N ILE A 199 11.86 7.89 -15.86
CA ILE A 199 12.54 9.10 -15.43
C ILE A 199 11.76 9.86 -14.36
#